data_AF-A0A2R5F1V0-F1
#
_entry.id   AF-A0A2R5F1V0-F1
#
_cell.length_a   1.000
_cell.length_b   1.000
_cell.length_c   1.000
_cell.angle_alpha   90.00
_cell.angle_beta   90.00
_cell.angle_gamma   90.00
#
_symmetry.space_group_name_H-M   'P 1'
#
loop_
_entity.id
_entity.type
_entity.pdbx_description
1 polymer ?
#
loop_
_entity_poly.entity_id
_entity_poly.type
_entity_poly.pdbx_seq_one_letter_code
_entity_poly.pdbx_strand_id
1 'polypeptide(L)' 'MEARVKVTIRCNVCGEKFVLRGRRDKDFIDTGFKQCICNNADDLDIEEHPGF' A
#
# COMPACT_ATOMS: atom_id res chain seq x y z
N MET A 1 -19.01 9.42 0.10
CA MET A 1 -18.21 8.81 1.18
C MET A 1 -16.90 8.39 0.57
N GLU A 2 -15.79 9.03 0.93
CA GLU A 2 -14.47 8.53 0.55
C GLU A 2 -14.11 7.39 1.50
N ALA A 3 -14.12 6.16 1.00
CA ALA A 3 -13.71 5.02 1.79
C ALA A 3 -12.19 5.10 1.99
N ARG A 4 -11.77 5.36 3.23
CA ARG A 4 -10.36 5.27 3.62
C ARG A 4 -10.03 3.80 3.83
N VAL A 5 -9.01 3.34 3.14
CA VAL A 5 -8.54 1.95 3.24
C VAL A 5 -7.15 1.99 3.87
N LYS A 6 -6.90 1.09 4.81
CA LYS A 6 -5.55 0.91 5.33
C LYS A 6 -4.85 -0.12 4.45
N VAL A 7 -3.72 0.26 3.88
CA VAL A 7 -2.92 -0.61 3.02
C VAL A 7 -1.60 -0.88 3.72
N THR A 8 -1.23 -2.13 3.82
CA THR A 8 0.06 -2.57 4.31
C THR A 8 0.87 -3.05 3.12
N ILE A 9 2.06 -2.50 2.91
CA ILE A 9 2.96 -2.88 1.81
C ILE A 9 4.23 -3.43 2.45
N ARG A 10 4.63 -4.63 2.06
CA ARG A 10 5.87 -5.28 2.52
C ARG A 10 6.78 -5.54 1.33
N CYS A 11 8.03 -5.11 1.42
CA CYS A 11 9.04 -5.41 0.42
C CYS A 11 9.65 -6.79 0.70
N ASN A 12 9.60 -7.71 -0.26
CA ASN A 12 10.22 -9.02 -0.08
C ASN A 12 11.74 -9.02 -0.35
N VAL A 13 12.27 -7.94 -0.96
CA VAL A 13 13.71 -7.79 -1.21
C VAL A 13 14.48 -7.36 0.04
N CYS A 14 14.03 -6.30 0.73
CA CYS A 14 14.70 -5.80 1.95
C CYS A 14 13.94 -6.11 3.25
N GLY A 15 12.69 -6.55 3.17
CA GLY A 15 11.86 -6.85 4.34
C GLY A 15 11.11 -5.66 4.94
N GLU A 16 11.24 -4.46 4.37
CA GLU A 16 10.61 -3.25 4.91
C GLU A 16 9.08 -3.32 4.86
N LYS A 17 8.42 -2.77 5.88
CA LYS A 17 6.95 -2.75 5.98
C LYS A 17 6.44 -1.30 6.08
N PHE A 18 5.59 -0.91 5.15
CA PHE A 18 4.93 0.39 5.09
C PHE A 18 3.45 0.22 5.41
N VAL A 19 2.92 1.06 6.30
CA VAL A 19 1.48 1.09 6.60
C VAL A 19 0.95 2.45 6.18
N LEU A 20 0.18 2.45 5.10
CA LEU A 20 -0.32 3.66 4.45
C LEU A 20 -1.84 3.74 4.54
N ARG A 21 -2.34 4.96 4.39
CA ARG A 21 -3.76 5.23 4.28
C ARG A 21 -4.04 5.55 2.82
N GLY A 22 -4.70 4.63 2.14
CA GLY A 22 -5.14 4.80 0.77
C GLY A 22 -6.51 5.46 0.70
N ARG A 23 -6.73 6.27 -0.33
CA ARG A 23 -8.05 6.74 -0.73
C ARG A 23 -8.56 5.78 -1.80
N ARG A 24 -9.64 5.05 -1.53
CA ARG A 24 -10.31 4.21 -2.53
C ARG A 24 -11.21 5.09 -3.39
N ASP A 25 -10.88 5.21 -4.67
CA ASP A 25 -11.70 5.85 -5.69
C ASP A 25 -12.24 4.78 -6.63
N LYS A 26 -13.52 4.42 -6.45
CA LYS A 26 -14.22 3.33 -7.14
C LYS A 26 -13.43 2.01 -7.16
N ASP A 27 -12.57 1.82 -8.15
CA ASP A 27 -11.80 0.62 -8.45
C ASP A 27 -10.29 0.75 -8.15
N PHE A 28 -9.80 1.95 -7.83
CA PHE A 28 -8.39 2.21 -7.57
C PHE A 28 -8.14 2.67 -6.13
N ILE A 29 -6.98 2.35 -5.57
CA ILE A 29 -6.56 2.83 -4.25
C ILE A 29 -5.30 3.64 -4.41
N ASP A 30 -5.43 4.95 -4.26
CA ASP A 30 -4.29 5.85 -4.26
C ASP A 30 -3.69 5.91 -2.86
N THR A 31 -2.49 5.34 -2.69
CA THR A 31 -1.72 5.35 -1.43
C THR A 31 -0.54 6.32 -1.48
N GLY A 32 -0.21 6.87 -2.66
CA GLY A 32 1.00 7.66 -2.89
C GLY A 32 2.30 6.86 -2.85
N PHE A 33 2.26 5.53 -2.66
CA PHE A 33 3.44 4.68 -2.68
C PHE A 33 3.96 4.51 -4.10
N LYS A 34 5.25 4.78 -4.32
CA LYS A 34 5.89 4.64 -5.64
C LYS A 34 6.89 3.49 -5.70
N GLN A 35 7.73 3.36 -4.67
CA GLN A 35 8.75 2.33 -4.59
C GLN A 35 9.24 2.18 -3.15
N CYS A 36 9.82 1.03 -2.83
CA CYS A 36 10.54 0.83 -1.59
C CYS A 36 11.83 1.65 -1.56
N ILE A 37 12.34 1.95 -0.37
CA ILE A 37 13.61 2.69 -0.20
C ILE A 37 14.83 1.93 -0.72
N CYS A 38 14.73 0.60 -0.88
CA CYS A 38 15.77 -0.21 -1.53
C CYS A 38 15.72 -0.14 -3.07
N ASN A 39 14.86 0.71 -3.65
CA ASN A 39 14.56 0.83 -5.08
C ASN A 39 13.81 -0.37 -5.67
N ASN A 40 13.24 -1.25 -4.84
CA ASN A 40 12.34 -2.30 -5.31
C ASN A 40 10.94 -1.73 -5.55
N ALA A 41 10.42 -1.89 -6.76
CA ALA A 41 9.06 -1.49 -7.15
C ALA A 41 8.19 -2.69 -7.58
N ASP A 42 8.79 -3.86 -7.78
CA ASP A 42 8.13 -5.02 -8.39
C ASP A 42 7.78 -6.09 -7.35
N ASP A 43 8.70 -6.40 -6.42
CA ASP A 43 8.51 -7.51 -5.47
C ASP A 43 7.94 -7.03 -4.12
N LEU A 44 6.66 -6.64 -4.16
CA LEU A 44 5.93 -6.04 -3.05
C LEU A 44 4.69 -6.89 -2.72
N ASP A 45 4.55 -7.23 -1.45
CA ASP A 45 3.35 -7.85 -0.88
C ASP A 45 2.42 -6.75 -0.36
N ILE A 46 1.17 -6.70 -0.85
CA ILE A 46 0.22 -5.62 -0.57
C ILE A 46 -1.03 -6.24 0.09
N GLU A 47 -1.30 -5.86 1.33
CA GLU A 47 -2.49 -6.28 2.08
C GLU A 47 -3.44 -5.09 2.29
N GLU A 48 -4.70 -5.26 1.85
CA GLU A 48 -5.77 -4.30 2.07
C GLU A 48 -6.56 -4.65 3.33
N HIS A 49 -6.68 -3.70 4.25
CA HIS A 49 -7.56 -3.82 5.41
C HIS A 49 -8.72 -2.83 5.25
N PRO A 50 -9.93 -3.31 4.91
CA PRO A 50 -11.12 -2.45 4.92
C PRO A 50 -11.33 -1.94 6.35
N GLY A 51 -11.41 -0.62 6.51
CA GLY A 51 -11.79 -0.02 7.79
C GLY A 51 -13.22 -0.40 8.12
N PHE A 52 -13.44 -0.93 9.32
CA PHE A 52 -14.76 -1.20 9.90
C PHE A 52 -15.58 0.10 10.06
#